data_AF-A0A4Y7PR43-F1
#
_entry.id   AF-A0A4Y7PR43-F1
#
_cell.length_a   1.000
_cell.length_b   1.000
_cell.length_c   1.000
_cell.angle_alpha   90.00
_cell.angle_beta   90.00
_cell.angle_gamma   90.00
#
_symmetry.space_group_name_H-M   'P 1'
#
loop_
_entity.id
_entity.type
_entity.pdbx_description
1 polymer ?
#
loop_
_entity_poly.entity_id
_entity_poly.type
_entity_poly.pdbx_seq_one_letter_code
_entity_poly.pdbx_strand_id
1 'polypeptide(L)'
;MQRLPDDVLREVFEAGLAMPYIFPCLPASGYPIRLTHVCRRFRLVAFSTPRLWTKLENDFPPDQLHAYIRRSRAADLTLSLQFGVSAGRTPCSVAEFWKSRLHIAIVGVASNASAQG
;
A
#
# COMPACT_ATOMS: atom_id res chain seq x y z
N MET A 1 -4.30 1.86 -34.20
CA MET A 1 -3.87 1.38 -32.86
C MET A 1 -5.06 1.45 -31.92
N GLN A 2 -5.55 0.30 -31.44
CA GLN A 2 -6.60 0.26 -30.42
C GLN A 2 -6.01 0.66 -29.07
N ARG A 3 -6.63 1.62 -28.39
CA ARG A 3 -6.28 1.93 -27.00
C ARG A 3 -6.86 0.82 -26.13
N LEU A 4 -6.02 0.24 -25.27
CA LEU A 4 -6.49 -0.66 -24.21
C LEU A 4 -7.64 0.03 -23.45
N PRO A 5 -8.74 -0.65 -23.08
CA PRO A 5 -9.78 -0.07 -22.21
C PRO A 5 -9.30 0.24 -20.78
N ASP A 6 -10.04 1.07 -20.03
CA ASP A 6 -9.66 1.50 -18.67
C ASP A 6 -9.91 0.41 -17.61
N ASP A 7 -10.90 -0.45 -17.83
CA ASP A 7 -11.17 -1.65 -17.02
C ASP A 7 -10.00 -2.63 -17.08
N VAL A 8 -9.45 -2.89 -18.26
CA VAL A 8 -8.28 -3.76 -18.38
C VAL A 8 -7.05 -3.13 -17.70
N LEU A 9 -6.86 -1.81 -17.79
CA LEU A 9 -5.80 -1.14 -17.02
C LEU A 9 -5.99 -1.30 -15.51
N ARG A 10 -7.23 -1.25 -15.03
CA ARG A 10 -7.54 -1.46 -13.60
C ARG A 10 -7.12 -2.86 -13.16
N GLU A 11 -7.50 -3.89 -13.91
CA GLU A 11 -7.12 -5.28 -13.61
C GLU A 11 -5.60 -5.45 -13.60
N VAL A 12 -4.89 -4.84 -14.54
CA VAL A 12 -3.41 -4.85 -14.56
C VAL A 12 -2.83 -4.17 -13.32
N PHE A 13 -3.38 -3.04 -12.89
CA PHE A 13 -2.91 -2.34 -11.69
C PHE A 13 -3.14 -3.17 -10.43
N GLU A 14 -4.28 -3.81 -10.31
CA GLU A 14 -4.62 -4.66 -9.16
C GLU A 14 -3.77 -5.94 -9.14
N ALA A 15 -3.52 -6.56 -10.31
CA ALA A 15 -2.59 -7.68 -10.41
C ALA A 15 -1.17 -7.29 -9.98
N GLY A 16 -0.73 -6.07 -10.30
CA GLY A 16 0.56 -5.53 -9.88
C GLY A 16 0.72 -5.38 -8.36
N LEU A 17 -0.37 -5.17 -7.61
CA LEU A 17 -0.34 -5.15 -6.14
C LEU A 17 -0.07 -6.54 -5.53
N ALA A 18 -0.55 -7.59 -6.18
CA ALA A 18 -0.46 -8.97 -5.70
C ALA A 18 0.90 -9.64 -5.99
N MET A 19 1.84 -8.91 -6.59
CA MET A 19 3.15 -9.44 -7.03
C MET A 19 4.30 -8.86 -6.19
N PRO A 20 4.49 -9.31 -4.94
CA PRO A 20 5.59 -8.85 -4.08
C PRO A 20 6.97 -9.34 -4.56
N TYR A 21 7.03 -10.32 -5.45
CA TYR A 21 8.28 -11.00 -5.86
C TYR A 21 9.00 -10.33 -7.04
N ILE A 22 8.33 -9.48 -7.81
CA ILE A 22 8.92 -8.86 -9.02
C ILE A 22 9.77 -7.64 -8.64
N PHE A 23 9.44 -6.97 -7.54
CA PHE A 23 10.17 -5.80 -7.06
C PHE A 23 10.52 -5.91 -5.56
N PRO A 24 11.46 -6.78 -5.17
CA PRO A 24 11.84 -6.99 -3.77
C PRO A 24 12.34 -5.73 -3.05
N CYS A 25 12.74 -4.70 -3.81
CA CYS A 25 13.22 -3.41 -3.31
C CYS A 25 12.18 -2.29 -3.38
N LEU A 26 10.97 -2.54 -3.91
CA LEU A 26 9.91 -1.54 -3.90
C LEU A 26 9.00 -1.80 -2.69
N PRO A 27 8.94 -0.86 -1.72
CA PRO A 27 7.89 -0.94 -0.71
C PRO A 27 6.54 -0.84 -1.43
N ALA A 28 5.66 -1.79 -1.12
CA ALA A 28 4.36 -1.95 -1.80
C ALA A 28 3.54 -0.66 -1.71
N SER A 29 3.74 0.11 -0.64
CA SER A 29 3.23 1.46 -0.47
C SER A 29 3.48 2.41 -1.61
N GLY A 30 4.62 2.38 -2.29
CA GLY A 30 4.93 3.36 -3.34
C GLY A 30 4.29 3.05 -4.71
N TYR A 31 3.74 1.85 -4.90
CA TYR A 31 3.23 1.41 -6.20
C TYR A 31 2.06 2.26 -6.75
N PRO A 32 0.99 2.54 -5.98
CA PRO A 32 -0.12 3.37 -6.46
C PRO A 32 0.33 4.78 -6.84
N ILE A 33 1.26 5.37 -6.07
CA ILE A 33 1.83 6.68 -6.38
C ILE A 33 2.58 6.63 -7.71
N ARG A 34 3.46 5.64 -7.92
CA ARG A 34 4.19 5.49 -9.19
C ARG A 34 3.26 5.42 -10.39
N LEU A 35 2.15 4.68 -10.30
CA LEU A 35 1.13 4.65 -11.36
C LEU A 35 0.59 6.05 -11.67
N THR A 36 0.33 6.88 -10.65
CA THR A 36 -0.19 8.24 -10.86
C THR A 36 0.81 9.21 -11.52
N HIS A 37 2.09 8.86 -11.59
CA HIS A 37 3.15 9.66 -12.21
C HIS A 37 3.52 9.22 -13.63
N VAL A 38 3.02 8.08 -14.14
CA VAL A 38 3.35 7.60 -15.50
C VAL A 38 2.76 8.52 -16.58
N CYS A 39 1.44 8.70 -16.59
CA CYS A 39 0.75 9.57 -17.53
C CYS A 39 -0.62 10.02 -16.98
N ARG A 40 -1.24 11.00 -17.65
CA ARG A 40 -2.57 11.51 -17.25
C ARG A 40 -3.63 10.40 -17.17
N ARG A 41 -3.60 9.45 -18.10
CA ARG A 41 -4.57 8.35 -18.15
C ARG A 41 -4.39 7.40 -16.95
N PHE A 42 -3.16 7.01 -16.64
CA PHE A 42 -2.86 6.14 -15.49
C PHE A 42 -3.26 6.80 -14.18
N ARG A 43 -3.02 8.11 -14.05
CA ARG A 43 -3.47 8.89 -12.89
C ARG A 43 -4.98 8.83 -12.70
N LEU A 44 -5.76 9.03 -13.76
CA LEU A 44 -7.22 8.97 -13.69
C LEU A 44 -7.70 7.57 -13.30
N VAL A 45 -7.17 6.54 -13.95
CA VAL A 45 -7.52 5.15 -13.65
C VAL A 45 -7.14 4.80 -12.20
N ALA A 46 -5.92 5.13 -11.75
CA ALA A 46 -5.46 4.84 -10.40
C ALA A 46 -6.31 5.54 -9.32
N PHE A 47 -6.71 6.80 -9.52
CA PHE A 47 -7.64 7.48 -8.59
C PHE A 47 -9.06 6.93 -8.65
N SER A 48 -9.47 6.33 -9.77
CA SER A 48 -10.77 5.67 -9.91
C SER A 48 -10.81 4.26 -9.33
N THR A 49 -9.69 3.73 -8.85
CA THR A 49 -9.55 2.34 -8.39
C THR A 49 -9.22 2.33 -6.89
N PRO A 50 -10.24 2.24 -6.00
CA PRO A 50 -10.04 2.37 -4.55
C PRO A 50 -9.16 1.27 -3.97
N ARG A 51 -9.21 0.05 -4.55
CA ARG A 51 -8.41 -1.12 -4.14
C ARG A 51 -6.89 -0.89 -4.22
N LEU A 52 -6.43 0.10 -4.99
CA LEU A 52 -5.01 0.46 -5.02
C LEU A 52 -4.53 1.13 -3.74
N TRP A 53 -5.43 1.75 -2.99
CA TRP A 53 -5.11 2.62 -1.86
C TRP A 53 -5.37 1.95 -0.51
N THR A 54 -5.58 0.64 -0.48
CA THR A 54 -6.00 -0.10 0.71
C THR A 54 -4.85 -0.58 1.58
N LYS A 55 -3.64 -0.69 1.03
CA LYS A 55 -2.45 -1.11 1.78
C LYS A 55 -1.81 0.09 2.48
N LEU A 56 -1.92 0.12 3.80
CA LEU A 56 -1.35 1.13 4.67
C LEU A 56 -0.10 0.57 5.34
N GLU A 57 0.94 1.40 5.48
CA GLU A 57 2.16 1.05 6.19
C GLU A 57 2.36 2.02 7.38
N ASN A 58 2.94 1.53 8.46
CA ASN A 58 3.13 2.31 9.71
C ASN A 58 4.24 3.38 9.62
N ASP A 59 5.03 3.36 8.54
CA ASP A 59 6.07 4.35 8.24
C ASP A 59 5.53 5.55 7.42
N PHE A 60 4.24 5.57 7.10
CA PHE A 60 3.63 6.67 6.35
C PHE A 60 3.64 7.97 7.14
N PRO A 61 4.08 9.08 6.52
CA PRO A 61 3.74 10.41 7.01
C PRO A 61 2.21 10.57 7.11
N PRO A 62 1.70 11.34 8.09
CA PRO A 62 0.27 11.53 8.29
C PRO A 62 -0.47 11.94 7.00
N ASP A 63 0.09 12.86 6.21
CA ASP A 63 -0.52 13.31 4.96
C ASP A 63 -0.68 12.19 3.93
N GLN A 64 0.30 11.29 3.86
CA GLN A 64 0.24 10.13 2.96
C GLN A 64 -0.80 9.13 3.45
N LEU A 65 -0.84 8.86 4.75
CA LEU A 65 -1.85 8.01 5.37
C LEU A 65 -3.27 8.53 5.10
N HIS A 66 -3.51 9.82 5.33
CA HIS A 66 -4.79 10.48 5.04
C HIS A 66 -5.15 10.40 3.55
N ALA A 67 -4.18 10.59 2.65
CA ALA A 67 -4.42 10.49 1.22
C ALA A 67 -4.83 9.06 0.82
N TYR A 68 -4.23 8.02 1.41
CA TYR A 68 -4.58 6.63 1.13
C TYR A 68 -5.99 6.30 1.65
N ILE A 69 -6.28 6.63 2.91
CA ILE A 69 -7.61 6.44 3.52
C ILE A 69 -8.70 7.15 2.71
N ARG A 70 -8.45 8.39 2.28
CA ARG A 70 -9.44 9.13 1.46
C ARG A 70 -9.68 8.47 0.10
N ARG A 71 -8.64 7.87 -0.50
CA ARG A 71 -8.71 7.28 -1.83
C ARG A 71 -9.22 5.83 -1.81
N SER A 72 -9.08 5.11 -0.71
CA SER A 72 -9.62 3.75 -0.54
C SER A 72 -11.14 3.71 -0.44
N ARG A 73 -11.79 4.85 -0.13
CA ARG A 73 -13.25 4.96 0.02
C ARG A 73 -13.78 3.90 1.00
N ALA A 74 -14.72 3.06 0.57
CA ALA A 74 -15.32 1.99 1.37
C ALA A 74 -14.63 0.62 1.17
N ALA A 75 -13.46 0.57 0.52
CA ALA A 75 -12.72 -0.69 0.35
C ALA A 75 -12.02 -1.10 1.65
N ASP A 76 -11.95 -2.40 1.90
CA ASP A 76 -11.28 -2.96 3.08
C ASP A 76 -9.80 -2.59 3.12
N LEU A 77 -9.37 -2.04 4.25
CA LEU A 77 -8.00 -1.59 4.48
C LEU A 77 -7.15 -2.74 5.05
N THR A 78 -5.92 -2.85 4.56
CA THR A 78 -4.91 -3.78 5.08
C THR A 78 -3.75 -2.98 5.66
N LEU A 79 -3.39 -3.26 6.91
CA LEU A 79 -2.24 -2.64 7.58
C LEU A 79 -1.05 -3.58 7.59
N SER A 80 0.06 -3.10 7.05
CA SER A 80 1.36 -3.78 7.09
C SER A 80 2.24 -3.07 8.11
N LEU A 81 2.62 -3.79 9.16
CA LEU A 81 3.51 -3.28 10.19
C LEU A 81 4.94 -3.74 9.90
N GLN A 82 5.82 -2.81 9.58
CA GLN A 82 7.25 -3.07 9.46
C GLN A 82 7.88 -3.01 10.84
N PHE A 83 8.32 -4.17 11.34
CA PHE A 83 9.07 -4.30 12.59
C PHE A 83 10.56 -4.39 12.25
N GLY A 84 11.18 -3.24 11.98
CA GLY A 84 12.62 -3.12 11.80
C GLY A 84 13.19 -2.15 12.81
N VAL A 85 14.26 -2.54 13.50
CA VAL A 85 15.09 -1.63 14.30
C VAL A 85 15.78 -0.67 13.32
N SER A 86 15.07 0.39 12.93
CA SER A 86 15.66 1.46 12.15
C SER A 86 16.54 2.26 13.10
N ALA A 87 17.86 2.13 12.94
CA ALA A 87 18.81 3.05 13.52
C ALA A 87 18.45 4.48 13.07
N GLY A 88 17.78 5.23 13.95
CA GLY A 88 17.63 6.68 13.82
C GLY A 88 16.25 7.24 13.46
N ARG A 89 15.18 6.44 13.33
CA ARG A 89 13.81 6.99 13.23
C ARG A 89 12.89 6.17 14.10
N THR A 90 12.50 6.70 15.27
CA THR A 90 11.59 6.01 16.19
C THR A 90 10.29 5.69 15.45
N PRO A 91 9.95 4.41 15.25
CA PRO A 91 8.64 4.05 14.73
C PRO A 91 7.59 4.55 15.73
N CYS A 92 6.53 5.19 15.24
CA CYS A 92 5.35 5.46 16.05
C CYS A 92 4.92 4.14 16.69
N SER A 93 4.79 4.10 18.02
CA SER A 93 4.47 2.83 18.67
C SER A 93 3.11 2.33 18.18
N VAL A 94 2.92 1.01 18.15
CA VAL A 94 1.62 0.39 17.85
C VAL A 94 0.50 1.00 18.73
N ALA A 95 0.83 1.41 19.95
CA ALA A 95 -0.08 2.11 20.87
C ALA A 95 -0.45 3.55 20.44
N GLU A 96 0.42 4.26 19.71
CA GLU A 96 0.11 5.58 19.14
C GLU A 96 -0.79 5.46 17.91
N PHE A 97 -0.56 4.43 17.09
CA PHE A 97 -1.39 4.16 15.91
C PHE A 97 -2.84 3.79 16.30
N TRP A 98 -3.03 3.08 17.42
CA TRP A 98 -4.34 2.63 17.90
C TRP A 98 -5.23 3.73 18.50
N LYS A 99 -4.70 4.94 18.75
CA LYS A 99 -5.51 6.07 19.26
C LYS A 99 -6.49 6.60 18.20
N SER A 100 -6.30 6.27 16.93
CA SER A 100 -7.30 6.51 15.90
C SER A 100 -8.26 5.33 15.84
N ARG A 101 -9.50 5.58 16.28
CA ARG A 101 -10.66 4.66 16.28
C ARG A 101 -10.93 4.04 14.89
N LEU A 102 -10.19 3.02 14.51
CA LEU A 102 -10.45 2.17 13.35
C LEU A 102 -10.37 0.70 13.79
N HIS A 103 -11.49 -0.02 13.63
CA HIS A 103 -11.51 -1.47 13.72
C HIS A 103 -10.69 -2.04 12.57
N ILE A 104 -9.44 -2.40 12.82
CA ILE A 104 -8.55 -3.01 11.84
C ILE A 104 -8.38 -4.48 12.20
N ALA A 105 -8.71 -5.37 11.26
CA ALA A 105 -8.34 -6.78 11.33
C ALA A 105 -6.84 -6.92 11.04
N ILE A 106 -6.09 -7.47 11.99
CA ILE A 106 -4.66 -7.75 11.82
C ILE A 106 -4.52 -9.10 11.12
N VAL A 107 -4.09 -9.09 9.86
CA VAL A 107 -3.59 -10.30 9.19
C VAL A 107 -2.07 -10.30 9.36
N GLY A 108 -1.59 -11.02 10.37
CA GLY A 108 -0.15 -11.20 10.59
C GLY A 108 0.43 -12.14 9.54
N VAL A 109 1.38 -11.67 8.74
CA VAL A 109 2.28 -12.54 7.98
C VAL A 109 3.58 -12.65 8.77
N ALA A 110 3.78 -13.80 9.42
CA ALA A 110 5.05 -14.14 10.03
C ALA A 110 6.05 -14.47 8.91
N SER A 111 7.10 -13.66 8.77
CA SER A 111 8.26 -14.04 7.96
C SER A 111 9.17 -14.88 8.86
N ASN A 112 9.15 -16.19 8.66
CA ASN A 112 10.08 -17.10 9.33
C ASN A 112 11.47 -16.86 8.73
N ALA A 113 12.29 -16.10 9.44
CA ALA A 113 13.73 -16.09 9.19
C ALA A 113 14.27 -17.46 9.59
N SER A 114 14.48 -18.32 8.58
CA SER A 114 15.22 -19.57 8.73
C SER A 114 16.63 -19.25 9.23
N ALA A 115 16.88 -19.50 10.51
CA ALA A 115 18.23 -19.54 11.05
C ALA A 115 18.93 -20.77 10.47
N GLN A 116 19.92 -20.56 9.60
CA GLN A 116 20.98 -21.52 9.35
C GLN A 116 22.15 -21.14 10.25
N GLY A 117 22.51 -22.06 11.15
CA GLY A 117 23.66 -22.02 12.03
C GLY A 117 23.80 -23.39 12.68
#